data_AF-A0A972BSH6-F1
#
_entry.id   AF-A0A972BSH6-F1
#
_cell.length_a   1.000
_cell.length_b   1.000
_cell.length_c   1.000
_cell.angle_alpha   90.00
_cell.angle_beta   90.00
_cell.angle_gamma   90.00
#
_symmetry.space_group_name_H-M   'P 1'
#
loop_
_entity.id
_entity.type
_entity.pdbx_description
1 polymer ?
#
loop_
_entity_poly.entity_id
_entity_poly.type
_entity_poly.pdbx_seq_one_letter_code
_entity_poly.pdbx_strand_id
1 'polypeptide(L)'
;MNNKYIHKKGIVYLNQYHIVFCPKYRRKVLIGDIAEDLRQIFYDIAKKKEVEIKALEIMPEHVHMFISFDPRQPLHELIRCFKGTSSRILRNKYPELKSRIPSLWTRSYFCCTVGYVSEEAIQKYIENQKNV
;
A
#
# COMPACT_ATOMS: atom_id res chain seq x y z
N MET A 1 -21.91 2.66 -17.89
CA MET A 1 -21.54 2.27 -16.51
C MET A 1 -20.03 2.33 -16.41
N ASN A 2 -19.47 3.34 -15.72
CA ASN A 2 -18.02 3.44 -15.55
C ASN A 2 -17.51 2.21 -14.80
N ASN A 3 -16.67 1.43 -15.45
CA ASN A 3 -16.30 0.10 -15.00
C ASN A 3 -15.40 0.19 -13.76
N LYS A 4 -16.02 0.18 -12.57
CA LYS A 4 -15.33 0.28 -11.27
C LYS A 4 -14.52 -0.98 -10.92
N TYR A 5 -14.81 -2.11 -11.57
CA TYR A 5 -14.21 -3.42 -11.27
C TYR A 5 -13.11 -3.78 -12.26
N ILE A 6 -12.07 -4.45 -11.76
CA ILE A 6 -10.99 -5.02 -12.56
C ILE A 6 -11.34 -6.46 -12.91
N HIS A 7 -11.23 -6.81 -14.18
CA HIS A 7 -11.48 -8.15 -14.69
C HIS A 7 -10.16 -8.86 -15.02
N LYS A 8 -9.95 -10.06 -14.46
CA LYS A 8 -8.85 -10.97 -14.80
C LYS A 8 -9.40 -12.37 -15.01
N LYS A 9 -8.61 -13.26 -15.62
CA LYS A 9 -9.00 -14.67 -15.80
C LYS A 9 -9.42 -15.28 -14.46
N GLY A 10 -10.68 -15.68 -14.35
CA GLY A 10 -11.26 -16.31 -13.16
C GLY A 10 -11.46 -15.40 -11.94
N ILE A 11 -11.44 -14.06 -12.09
CA ILE A 11 -11.79 -13.14 -10.99
C ILE A 11 -12.22 -11.76 -11.49
N VAL A 12 -13.24 -11.19 -10.86
CA VAL A 12 -13.65 -9.78 -11.01
C VAL A 12 -13.61 -9.15 -9.63
N TYR A 13 -12.92 -8.02 -9.46
CA TYR A 13 -12.70 -7.47 -8.13
C TYR A 13 -12.57 -5.95 -8.07
N LEU A 14 -12.86 -5.41 -6.89
CA LEU A 14 -12.48 -4.08 -6.43
C LEU A 14 -11.75 -4.25 -5.10
N ASN A 15 -10.42 -4.38 -5.16
CA ASN A 15 -9.61 -4.74 -4.01
C ASN A 15 -8.69 -3.58 -3.67
N GLN A 16 -9.10 -2.74 -2.71
CA GLN A 16 -8.41 -1.50 -2.39
C GLN A 16 -8.20 -1.35 -0.89
N TYR A 17 -7.05 -0.81 -0.51
CA TYR A 17 -6.67 -0.64 0.89
C TYR A 17 -6.02 0.71 1.15
N HIS A 18 -6.42 1.34 2.25
CA HIS A 18 -5.67 2.40 2.90
C HIS A 18 -4.75 1.79 3.95
N ILE A 19 -3.45 2.04 3.80
CA ILE A 19 -2.39 1.49 4.63
C ILE A 19 -1.64 2.65 5.28
N VAL A 20 -1.36 2.52 6.57
CA VAL A 20 -0.52 3.47 7.30
C VAL A 20 0.54 2.74 8.10
N PHE A 21 1.78 3.20 8.04
CA PHE A 21 2.84 2.76 8.94
C PHE A 21 3.82 3.91 9.22
N CYS A 22 4.58 3.79 10.30
CA CYS A 22 5.45 4.85 10.78
C CYS A 22 6.89 4.37 10.99
N PRO A 23 7.88 5.28 10.90
CA PRO A 23 9.23 5.00 11.33
C PRO A 23 9.28 4.58 12.80
N LYS A 24 10.33 3.85 13.17
CA LYS A 24 10.54 3.42 14.56
C LYS A 24 10.56 4.65 15.48
N TYR A 25 9.80 4.56 16.58
CA TYR A 25 9.57 5.65 17.53
C TYR A 25 8.92 6.92 16.94
N ARG A 26 8.27 6.82 15.76
CA ARG A 26 7.71 7.97 15.02
C ARG A 26 8.72 9.11 14.84
N ARG A 27 10.00 8.76 14.63
CA ARG A 27 11.03 9.77 14.36
C ARG A 27 10.76 10.45 13.02
N LYS A 28 10.92 11.78 13.00
CA LYS A 28 10.76 12.64 11.82
C LYS A 28 11.96 12.51 10.88
N VAL A 29 12.09 11.37 10.21
CA VAL A 29 13.24 11.03 9.35
C VAL A 29 12.90 10.99 7.87
N LEU A 30 11.62 11.02 7.52
CA LEU A 30 11.15 10.98 6.14
C LEU A 30 11.03 12.41 5.60
N ILE A 31 12.17 13.07 5.43
CA ILE A 31 12.25 14.47 4.99
C ILE A 31 13.31 14.64 3.90
N GLY A 32 13.15 15.68 3.08
CA GLY A 32 14.08 15.99 1.97
C GLY A 32 14.33 14.77 1.09
N ASP A 33 15.59 14.53 0.73
CA ASP A 33 16.00 13.45 -0.17
C ASP A 33 15.53 12.05 0.27
N ILE A 34 15.44 11.81 1.59
CA ILE A 34 14.97 10.51 2.13
C ILE A 34 13.52 10.26 1.74
N ALA A 35 12.66 11.29 1.77
CA ALA A 35 11.26 11.16 1.36
C ALA A 35 11.15 10.94 -0.15
N GLU A 36 11.99 11.58 -0.95
CA GLU A 36 11.87 11.51 -2.42
C GLU A 36 12.35 10.17 -2.95
N ASP A 37 13.46 9.68 -2.41
CA ASP A 37 13.93 8.32 -2.65
C ASP A 37 12.90 7.29 -2.17
N LEU A 38 12.29 7.48 -1.00
CA LEU A 38 11.28 6.57 -0.48
C LEU A 38 10.09 6.47 -1.45
N ARG A 39 9.64 7.61 -2.00
CA ARG A 39 8.58 7.67 -2.99
C ARG A 39 8.95 6.86 -4.23
N GLN A 40 10.15 7.06 -4.79
CA GLN A 40 10.61 6.31 -5.95
C GLN A 40 10.67 4.81 -5.67
N ILE A 41 11.24 4.41 -4.53
CA ILE A 41 11.32 3.00 -4.11
C ILE A 41 9.93 2.36 -4.01
N PHE A 42 8.94 3.08 -3.47
CA PHE A 42 7.58 2.56 -3.41
C PHE A 42 6.96 2.37 -4.80
N TYR A 43 7.12 3.31 -5.72
CA TYR A 43 6.64 3.12 -7.09
C TYR A 43 7.35 1.97 -7.81
N ASP A 44 8.65 1.78 -7.61
CA ASP A 44 9.41 0.67 -8.18
C ASP A 44 8.92 -0.69 -7.65
N ILE A 45 8.69 -0.78 -6.33
CA ILE A 45 8.15 -1.99 -5.70
C ILE A 45 6.74 -2.27 -6.23
N ALA A 46 5.89 -1.24 -6.30
CA ALA A 46 4.52 -1.37 -6.77
C ALA A 46 4.48 -1.86 -8.22
N LYS A 47 5.29 -1.28 -9.11
CA LYS A 47 5.45 -1.74 -10.50
C LYS A 47 5.90 -3.19 -10.56
N LYS A 48 6.91 -3.59 -9.79
CA LYS A 48 7.42 -4.97 -9.75
C LYS A 48 6.40 -5.98 -9.20
N LYS A 49 5.51 -5.55 -8.31
CA LYS A 49 4.51 -6.39 -7.66
C LYS A 49 3.14 -6.34 -8.34
N GLU A 50 3.00 -5.59 -9.45
CA GLU A 50 1.72 -5.35 -10.11
C GLU A 50 0.67 -4.75 -9.16
N VAL A 51 1.13 -3.85 -8.28
CA VAL A 51 0.29 -3.08 -7.37
C VAL A 51 0.11 -1.68 -7.96
N GLU A 52 -1.11 -1.19 -7.97
CA GLU A 52 -1.45 0.18 -8.33
C GLU A 52 -1.43 1.04 -7.05
N ILE A 53 -0.54 2.04 -7.00
CA ILE A 53 -0.59 3.09 -5.98
C ILE A 53 -1.49 4.22 -6.49
N LYS A 54 -2.65 4.38 -5.87
CA LYS A 54 -3.65 5.41 -6.21
C LYS A 54 -3.35 6.76 -5.59
N ALA A 55 -2.83 6.74 -4.37
CA ALA A 55 -2.33 7.91 -3.67
C ALA A 55 -1.22 7.50 -2.70
N LEU A 56 -0.23 8.35 -2.53
CA LEU A 56 0.89 8.13 -1.62
C LEU A 56 1.30 9.46 -1.00
N GLU A 57 1.13 9.56 0.32
CA GLU A 57 1.56 10.71 1.11
C GLU A 57 2.63 10.26 2.10
N ILE A 58 3.75 10.98 2.11
CA ILE A 58 4.90 10.73 2.98
C ILE A 58 5.05 11.93 3.90
N MET A 59 4.69 11.72 5.16
CA MET A 59 4.86 12.69 6.24
C MET A 59 6.16 12.39 6.99
N PRO A 60 6.76 13.37 7.68
CA PRO A 60 8.05 13.17 8.35
C PRO A 60 8.09 11.94 9.27
N GLU A 61 6.98 11.63 9.95
CA GLU A 61 6.87 10.54 10.91
C GLU A 61 5.90 9.41 10.53
N HIS A 62 5.33 9.39 9.32
CA HIS A 62 4.44 8.31 8.87
C HIS A 62 4.16 8.35 7.36
N VAL A 63 3.67 7.24 6.82
CA VAL A 63 3.29 7.09 5.41
C VAL A 63 1.83 6.70 5.31
N HIS A 64 1.08 7.35 4.42
CA HIS A 64 -0.23 6.92 3.96
C HIS A 64 -0.11 6.38 2.54
N MET A 65 -0.61 5.17 2.31
CA MET A 65 -0.62 4.57 0.99
C MET A 65 -2.02 4.06 0.67
N PHE A 66 -2.59 4.50 -0.44
CA PHE A 66 -3.83 3.98 -1.00
C PHE A 66 -3.49 3.10 -2.19
N ILE A 67 -3.70 1.78 -2.06
CA ILE A 67 -3.32 0.80 -3.08
C ILE A 67 -4.50 -0.02 -3.59
N SER A 68 -4.33 -0.55 -4.79
CA SER A 68 -5.20 -1.54 -5.43
C SER A 68 -4.34 -2.65 -6.04
N PHE A 69 -4.70 -3.91 -5.83
CA PHE A 69 -3.90 -5.05 -6.28
C PHE A 69 -4.75 -6.31 -6.46
N ASP A 70 -4.21 -7.33 -7.12
CA ASP A 70 -4.87 -8.63 -7.28
C ASP A 70 -5.09 -9.32 -5.93
N PRO A 71 -6.34 -9.63 -5.53
CA PRO A 71 -6.62 -10.19 -4.20
C PRO A 71 -6.04 -11.59 -3.98
N ARG A 72 -5.51 -12.25 -5.03
CA ARG A 72 -4.74 -13.49 -4.90
C ARG A 72 -3.37 -13.26 -4.26
N GLN A 73 -2.87 -12.03 -4.24
CA GLN A 73 -1.65 -11.65 -3.54
C GLN A 73 -1.96 -11.34 -2.06
N PRO A 74 -1.28 -11.92 -1.07
CA PRO A 74 -1.54 -11.61 0.33
C PRO A 74 -1.08 -10.20 0.70
N LEU A 75 -1.98 -9.36 1.26
CA LEU A 75 -1.69 -7.99 1.67
C LEU A 75 -0.46 -7.88 2.59
N HIS A 76 -0.35 -8.79 3.56
CA HIS A 76 0.74 -8.77 4.54
C HIS A 76 2.13 -8.97 3.88
N GLU A 77 2.20 -9.73 2.78
CA GLU A 77 3.44 -9.93 2.03
C GLU A 77 3.83 -8.68 1.24
N LEU A 78 2.85 -7.97 0.66
CA LEU A 78 3.07 -6.69 0.01
C LEU A 78 3.62 -5.67 1.00
N ILE A 79 2.99 -5.52 2.16
CA ILE A 79 3.44 -4.59 3.22
C ILE A 79 4.84 -4.97 3.71
N ARG A 80 5.11 -6.27 3.90
CA ARG A 80 6.47 -6.77 4.23
C ARG A 80 7.48 -6.37 3.15
N CYS A 81 7.12 -6.47 1.87
CA CYS A 81 7.99 -6.10 0.75
C CYS A 81 8.26 -4.59 0.71
N PHE A 82 7.21 -3.76 0.82
CA PHE A 82 7.33 -2.30 0.87
C PHE A 82 8.24 -1.86 2.03
N LYS A 83 7.95 -2.31 3.25
CA LYS A 83 8.71 -1.91 4.45
C LYS A 83 10.14 -2.47 4.44
N GLY A 84 10.31 -3.76 4.11
CA GLY A 84 11.60 -4.42 4.12
C GLY A 84 12.58 -3.86 3.09
N THR A 85 12.11 -3.71 1.84
CA THR A 85 12.95 -3.24 0.73
C THR A 85 13.34 -1.78 0.91
N SER A 86 12.37 -0.91 1.23
CA SER A 86 12.65 0.51 1.51
C SER A 86 13.62 0.70 2.67
N SER A 87 13.41 -0.03 3.78
CA SER A 87 14.32 0.03 4.94
C SER A 87 15.73 -0.37 4.56
N ARG A 88 15.91 -1.44 3.76
CA ARG A 88 17.24 -1.89 3.34
C ARG A 88 17.93 -0.87 2.45
N ILE A 89 17.24 -0.37 1.43
CA ILE A 89 17.82 0.57 0.45
C ILE A 89 18.17 1.90 1.14
N LEU A 90 17.21 2.51 1.84
CA LEU A 90 17.42 3.81 2.48
C LEU A 90 18.48 3.75 3.57
N ARG A 91 18.49 2.73 4.44
CA ARG A 91 19.51 2.63 5.49
C ARG A 91 20.92 2.34 4.93
N ASN A 92 21.03 1.85 3.70
CA ASN A 92 22.33 1.69 3.04
C ASN A 92 22.78 3.00 2.38
N LYS A 93 21.87 3.77 1.79
CA LYS A 93 22.16 5.06 1.18
C LYS A 93 22.38 6.19 2.21
N TYR A 94 21.68 6.13 3.34
CA TYR A 94 21.65 7.12 4.41
C TYR A 94 22.10 6.49 5.75
N PRO A 95 23.42 6.38 6.01
CA PRO A 95 23.95 5.78 7.24
C PRO A 95 23.46 6.44 8.54
N GLU A 96 23.08 7.72 8.51
CA GLU A 96 22.49 8.44 9.64
C GLU A 96 21.16 7.85 10.11
N LEU A 97 20.43 7.11 9.26
CA LEU A 97 19.25 6.37 9.67
C LEU A 97 19.61 5.19 10.58
N LYS A 98 20.82 4.62 10.46
CA LYS A 98 21.28 3.52 11.30
C LYS A 98 21.67 4.01 12.69
N SER A 99 22.26 5.20 12.81
CA SER A 99 22.63 5.79 14.11
C SER A 99 21.41 6.29 14.89
N ARG A 100 20.38 6.79 14.20
CA ARG A 100 19.18 7.37 14.85
C ARG A 100 18.15 6.33 15.30
N ILE A 101 18.00 5.22 14.56
CA ILE A 101 16.97 4.21 14.82
C ILE A 101 17.45 2.78 14.50
N PRO A 102 17.09 1.77 15.31
CA PRO A 102 17.55 0.38 15.13
C PRO A 102 16.91 -0.29 13.89
N SER A 103 15.72 0.15 13.49
CA SER A 103 15.04 -0.23 12.26
C SER A 103 14.37 1.01 11.66
N LEU A 104 14.19 1.07 10.34
CA LEU A 104 13.48 2.21 9.75
C LEU A 104 12.02 2.22 10.20
N TRP A 105 11.31 1.09 10.07
CA TRP A 105 9.89 0.98 10.37
C TRP A 105 9.60 0.29 11.70
N THR A 106 8.42 0.53 12.26
CA THR A 106 7.83 -0.33 13.29
C THR A 106 7.42 -1.69 12.70
N ARG A 107 7.12 -2.69 13.55
CA ARG A 107 6.57 -3.97 13.07
C ARG A 107 5.11 -3.82 12.62
N SER A 108 4.32 -3.01 13.34
CA SER A 108 2.91 -2.77 13.08
C SER A 108 2.67 -1.97 11.80
N TYR A 109 1.44 -2.08 11.31
CA TYR A 109 0.84 -1.23 10.29
C TYR A 109 -0.67 -1.20 10.54
N PHE A 110 -1.31 -0.14 10.09
CA PHE A 110 -2.76 -0.04 9.96
C PHE A 110 -3.14 -0.42 8.54
N CYS A 111 -4.27 -1.11 8.38
CA CYS A 111 -4.89 -1.35 7.09
C CYS A 111 -6.42 -1.26 7.20
N CYS A 112 -7.06 -0.60 6.25
CA CYS A 112 -8.51 -0.50 6.13
C CYS A 112 -8.91 -0.72 4.68
N THR A 113 -9.94 -1.52 4.44
CA THR A 113 -10.52 -1.73 3.10
C THR A 113 -11.24 -0.46 2.64
N VAL A 114 -11.05 -0.10 1.37
CA VAL A 114 -11.74 1.04 0.76
C VAL A 114 -12.68 0.53 -0.33
N GLY A 115 -13.95 0.89 -0.25
CA GLY A 115 -14.95 0.50 -1.24
C GLY A 115 -16.18 1.41 -1.18
N TYR A 116 -16.73 1.71 -2.36
CA TYR A 116 -18.00 2.44 -2.52
C TYR A 116 -19.09 1.46 -2.97
N VAL A 117 -19.29 0.39 -2.21
CA VAL A 117 -20.37 -0.55 -2.47
C VAL A 117 -21.42 -0.33 -1.40
N SER A 118 -22.52 0.32 -1.77
CA SER A 118 -23.69 0.40 -0.90
C SER A 118 -24.34 -0.97 -0.80
N GLU A 119 -25.09 -1.22 0.27
CA GLU A 119 -25.82 -2.48 0.44
C GLU A 119 -26.72 -2.78 -0.76
N GLU A 120 -27.37 -1.76 -1.34
CA GLU A 120 -28.22 -1.94 -2.52
C GLU A 120 -27.42 -2.37 -3.76
N ALA A 121 -26.16 -1.95 -3.88
CA ALA A 121 -25.29 -2.37 -4.98
C ALA A 121 -24.87 -3.84 -4.85
N ILE A 122 -24.72 -4.35 -3.62
CA ILE A 122 -24.47 -5.77 -3.35
C ILE A 122 -25.72 -6.59 -3.66
N GLN A 123 -26.90 -6.15 -3.18
CA GLN A 123 -28.17 -6.85 -3.43
C GLN A 123 -28.46 -6.95 -4.94
N LYS A 124 -28.34 -5.86 -5.69
CA LYS A 124 -28.52 -5.88 -7.16
C LYS A 124 -27.52 -6.79 -7.87
N TYR A 125 -26.27 -6.86 -7.41
CA TYR A 125 -25.30 -7.79 -7.98
C TYR A 125 -25.75 -9.24 -7.80
N ILE A 126 -26.23 -9.59 -6.60
CA ILE A 126 -26.73 -10.94 -6.28
C ILE A 126 -27.99 -11.28 -7.10
N GLU A 127 -28.93 -10.34 -7.24
CA GLU A 127 -30.16 -10.55 -8.03
C GLU A 127 -29.85 -10.77 -9.51
N ASN A 128 -28.93 -9.97 -10.08
CA ASN A 128 -28.54 -10.11 -11.48
C ASN A 128 -27.84 -11.45 -11.79
N GLN A 129 -27.20 -12.09 -10.81
CA GLN A 129 -26.60 -13.42 -11.00
C GLN A 129 -27.62 -14.55 -11.08
N LYS A 130 -28.88 -14.35 -10.65
CA LYS A 130 -29.93 -15.37 -10.76
C LYS A 130 -30.53 -15.48 -12.17
N ASN A 131 -30.33 -14.46 -13.01
CA ASN A 131 -30.91 -14.35 -14.35
C ASN A 131 -29.88 -14.65 -15.46
N VAL A 132 -28.78 -15.35 -15.14
CA VAL A 132 -27.77 -15.84 -16.09
C VAL A 132 -27.85 -17.35 -16.18
#